data_AF-A0A535JWD5-F1
#
_entry.id   AF-A0A535JWD5-F1
#
_cell.length_a   1.000
_cell.length_b   1.000
_cell.length_c   1.000
_cell.angle_alpha   90.00
_cell.angle_beta   90.00
_cell.angle_gamma   90.00
#
_symmetry.space_group_name_H-M   'P 1'
#
loop_
_entity.id
_entity.type
_entity.pdbx_description
1 polymer ?
#
loop_
_entity_poly.entity_id
_entity_poly.type
_entity_poly.pdbx_seq_one_letter_code
_entity_poly.pdbx_strand_id
1 'polypeptide(L)'
;MAQETGAHQVTRRWIPLGGALRTGAAAAAWGDAGETEVFAIHEDGQLWDRYWDGKGWHQWESLGGAFAGQPAAAARDTDRIDVFAIGTDGVLRHRWWDGTRWVEWREIEGAPRDGHAVACAWSGDRLDVFVWGADGGLHYADLA
;
A
#
# COMPACT_ATOMS: atom_id res chain seq x y z
N MET A 1 -7.85 19.46 -25.07
CA MET A 1 -6.76 19.13 -24.13
C MET A 1 -6.45 20.40 -23.35
N ALA A 2 -6.84 20.49 -22.09
CA ALA A 2 -6.45 21.61 -21.25
C ALA A 2 -4.97 21.44 -20.89
N GLN A 3 -4.13 22.41 -21.23
CA GLN A 3 -2.75 22.44 -20.77
C GLN A 3 -2.74 22.94 -19.32
N GLU A 4 -2.19 22.14 -18.41
CA GLU A 4 -1.87 22.61 -17.07
C GLU A 4 -0.68 23.57 -17.16
N THR A 5 -0.94 24.86 -17.23
CA THR A 5 0.10 25.89 -17.26
C THR A 5 0.30 26.47 -15.86
N GLY A 6 1.31 25.96 -15.14
CA GLY A 6 1.72 26.49 -13.84
C GLY A 6 2.77 25.60 -13.18
N ALA A 7 3.64 26.17 -12.36
CA ALA A 7 4.51 25.36 -11.50
C ALA A 7 3.64 24.65 -10.46
N HIS A 8 3.72 23.32 -10.37
CA HIS A 8 3.10 22.54 -9.29
C HIS A 8 3.83 22.85 -7.97
N GLN A 9 3.46 23.94 -7.31
CA GLN A 9 4.10 24.35 -6.06
C GLN A 9 3.49 23.58 -4.89
N VAL A 10 4.34 22.96 -4.09
CA VAL A 10 3.94 22.44 -2.79
C VAL A 10 3.62 23.64 -1.89
N THR A 11 2.34 23.85 -1.59
CA THR A 11 1.84 25.04 -0.88
C THR A 11 2.05 24.98 0.64
N ARG A 12 2.49 23.82 1.16
CA ARG A 12 2.79 23.60 2.57
C ARG A 12 4.23 23.14 2.74
N ARG A 13 4.78 23.35 3.93
CA ARG A 13 6.11 22.85 4.30
C ARG A 13 6.10 21.31 4.33
N TRP A 14 7.18 20.69 3.87
CA TRP A 14 7.44 19.26 4.11
C TRP A 14 7.56 18.99 5.62
N ILE A 15 6.71 18.12 6.15
CA ILE A 15 6.71 17.70 7.55
C ILE A 15 7.26 16.27 7.63
N PRO A 16 8.31 16.01 8.42
CA PRO A 16 8.79 14.65 8.61
C PRO A 16 7.74 13.83 9.35
N LEU A 17 7.37 12.67 8.79
CA LEU A 17 6.47 11.71 9.44
C LEU A 17 7.22 10.74 10.37
N GLY A 18 8.53 10.92 10.57
CA GLY A 18 9.35 10.02 11.38
C GLY A 18 9.32 8.58 10.87
N GLY A 19 9.65 7.62 11.76
CA GLY A 19 9.83 6.22 11.41
C GLY A 19 11.24 5.91 10.92
N ALA A 20 11.62 4.64 10.96
CA ALA A 20 12.88 4.12 10.45
C ALA A 20 12.56 3.22 9.26
N LEU A 21 12.41 3.83 8.07
CA LEU A 21 11.94 3.15 6.88
C LEU A 21 13.09 2.42 6.18
N ARG A 22 12.86 1.18 5.78
CA ARG A 22 13.78 0.38 4.94
C ARG A 22 13.52 0.62 3.45
N THR A 23 12.27 0.88 3.08
CA THR A 23 11.84 1.00 1.68
C THR A 23 10.94 2.22 1.46
N GLY A 24 10.55 2.49 0.21
CA GLY A 24 9.55 3.50 -0.11
C GLY A 24 8.17 3.16 0.47
N ALA A 25 7.27 4.15 0.48
CA ALA A 25 5.91 3.97 0.99
C ALA A 25 4.91 3.72 -0.15
N ALA A 26 3.82 3.02 0.16
CA ALA A 26 2.56 3.08 -0.57
C ALA A 26 1.60 4.03 0.15
N ALA A 27 0.59 4.54 -0.57
CA ALA A 27 -0.46 5.35 0.02
C ALA A 27 -1.82 5.02 -0.60
N ALA A 28 -2.87 5.07 0.20
CA ALA A 28 -4.25 4.93 -0.24
C ALA A 28 -5.12 6.02 0.43
N ALA A 29 -5.96 6.70 -0.35
CA ALA A 29 -6.99 7.59 0.17
C ALA A 29 -8.29 6.79 0.36
N TRP A 30 -8.89 6.86 1.54
CA TRP A 30 -9.89 5.86 1.98
C TRP A 30 -11.14 6.46 2.60
N GLY A 31 -11.34 7.77 2.51
CA GLY A 31 -12.54 8.43 3.02
C GLY A 31 -12.92 9.66 2.22
N ASP A 32 -14.14 10.14 2.45
CA ASP A 32 -14.74 11.28 1.74
C ASP A 32 -14.25 12.65 2.24
N ALA A 33 -13.56 12.69 3.39
CA ALA A 33 -13.08 13.94 4.01
C ALA A 33 -11.56 14.12 3.88
N GLY A 34 -10.92 13.43 2.93
CA GLY A 34 -9.51 13.57 2.63
C GLY A 34 -8.61 12.73 3.54
N GLU A 35 -9.14 11.64 4.08
CA GLU A 35 -8.39 10.62 4.81
C GLU A 35 -7.39 9.92 3.89
N THR A 36 -6.21 9.61 4.42
CA THR A 36 -5.15 8.93 3.67
C THR A 36 -4.35 8.08 4.62
N GLU A 37 -3.98 6.89 4.19
CA GLU A 37 -3.06 6.02 4.91
C GLU A 37 -1.81 5.77 4.10
N VAL A 38 -0.67 5.74 4.79
CA VAL A 38 0.63 5.38 4.22
C VAL A 38 1.12 4.08 4.83
N PHE A 39 1.73 3.25 3.99
CA PHE A 39 2.26 1.94 4.35
C PHE A 39 3.74 1.90 4.00
N ALA A 40 4.60 1.50 4.94
CA ALA A 40 6.03 1.40 4.69
C ALA A 40 6.62 0.19 5.41
N ILE A 41 7.65 -0.42 4.82
CA ILE A 41 8.44 -1.43 5.52
C ILE A 41 9.49 -0.72 6.35
N HIS A 42 9.53 -0.99 7.66
CA HIS A 42 10.53 -0.42 8.56
C HIS A 42 11.82 -1.25 8.60
N GLU A 43 12.85 -0.73 9.28
CA GLU A 43 14.15 -1.37 9.45
C GLU A 43 14.08 -2.75 10.10
N ASP A 44 13.03 -3.05 10.85
CA ASP A 44 12.75 -4.37 11.43
C ASP A 44 12.21 -5.39 10.40
N GLY A 45 11.87 -4.95 9.19
CA GLY A 45 11.29 -5.78 8.12
C GLY A 45 9.78 -5.99 8.23
N GLN A 46 9.12 -5.40 9.22
CA GLN A 46 7.66 -5.41 9.33
C GLN A 46 7.07 -4.29 8.47
N LEU A 47 5.83 -4.50 8.03
CA LEU A 47 5.05 -3.43 7.41
C LEU A 47 4.36 -2.62 8.51
N TRP A 48 4.46 -1.31 8.44
CA TRP A 48 3.84 -0.36 9.35
C TRP A 48 2.90 0.56 8.58
N ASP A 49 1.82 0.98 9.23
CA ASP A 49 0.86 1.96 8.74
C ASP A 49 0.87 3.23 9.58
N ARG A 50 0.44 4.32 8.96
CA ARG A 50 0.17 5.60 9.61
C ARG A 50 -0.87 6.34 8.77
N TYR A 51 -1.90 6.86 9.41
CA TYR A 51 -2.98 7.54 8.69
C TYR A 51 -3.19 8.98 9.12
N TRP A 52 -3.78 9.74 8.19
CA TRP A 52 -4.35 11.05 8.36
C TRP A 52 -5.88 10.91 8.43
N ASP A 53 -6.49 11.42 9.50
CA ASP A 53 -7.94 11.29 9.78
C ASP A 53 -8.77 12.50 9.31
N GLY A 54 -8.24 13.30 8.38
CA GLY A 54 -8.84 14.57 7.97
C GLY A 54 -8.40 15.77 8.85
N LYS A 55 -7.85 15.53 10.04
CA LYS A 55 -7.46 16.57 11.01
C LYS A 55 -6.01 16.50 11.45
N GLY A 56 -5.46 15.30 11.58
CA GLY A 56 -4.15 15.04 12.14
C GLY A 56 -3.55 13.72 11.66
N TRP A 57 -2.22 13.65 11.69
CA TRP A 57 -1.50 12.40 11.46
C TRP A 57 -1.44 11.61 12.77
N HIS A 58 -1.90 10.37 12.74
CA HIS A 58 -1.78 9.42 13.85
C HIS A 58 -0.35 8.88 13.98
N GLN A 59 -0.08 8.06 15.00
CA GLN A 59 1.23 7.42 15.16
C GLN A 59 1.42 6.29 14.14
N TRP A 60 2.66 5.81 14.00
CA TRP A 60 2.93 4.57 13.26
C TRP A 60 2.48 3.37 14.07
N GLU A 61 1.82 2.41 13.43
CA GLU A 61 1.41 1.13 14.03
C GLU A 61 1.97 -0.04 13.21
N SER A 62 2.34 -1.14 13.89
CA SER A 62 2.91 -2.29 13.19
C SER A 62 1.78 -3.19 12.69
N LEU A 63 1.79 -3.45 11.39
CA LEU A 63 0.96 -4.48 10.76
C LEU A 63 1.67 -5.84 10.72
N GLY A 64 2.89 -5.94 11.25
CA GLY A 64 3.65 -7.18 11.36
C GLY A 64 4.22 -7.70 10.05
N GLY A 65 4.49 -9.01 10.04
CA GLY A 65 5.03 -9.74 8.89
C GLY A 65 6.53 -9.58 8.68
N ALA A 66 7.03 -10.17 7.59
CA ALA A 66 8.43 -10.11 7.20
C ALA A 66 8.50 -9.88 5.69
N PHE A 67 8.73 -8.62 5.31
CA PHE A 67 8.56 -8.17 3.94
C PHE A 67 9.84 -7.58 3.37
N ALA A 68 9.92 -7.64 2.04
CA ALA A 68 10.96 -7.03 1.23
C ALA A 68 10.31 -6.19 0.12
N GLY A 69 11.04 -5.17 -0.36
CA GLY A 69 10.57 -4.32 -1.45
C GLY A 69 9.57 -3.23 -1.02
N GLN A 70 8.84 -2.69 -1.99
CA GLN A 70 7.85 -1.64 -1.73
C GLN A 70 6.46 -2.26 -1.67
N PRO A 71 5.62 -1.94 -0.66
CA PRO A 71 4.24 -2.38 -0.64
C PRO A 71 3.43 -1.69 -1.75
N ALA A 72 2.21 -2.17 -1.99
CA ALA A 72 1.20 -1.50 -2.79
C ALA A 72 -0.10 -1.44 -2.00
N ALA A 73 -0.86 -0.34 -2.14
CA ALA A 73 -2.13 -0.19 -1.43
C ALA A 73 -3.17 0.51 -2.31
N ALA A 74 -4.43 0.12 -2.14
CA ALA A 74 -5.58 0.77 -2.74
C ALA A 74 -6.76 0.72 -1.77
N ALA A 75 -7.59 1.77 -1.78
CA ALA A 75 -8.86 1.73 -1.08
C ALA A 75 -9.98 1.38 -2.06
N ARG A 76 -10.87 0.48 -1.63
CA ARG A 76 -12.04 0.06 -2.43
C ARG A 76 -13.28 0.88 -2.11
N ASP A 77 -13.38 1.36 -0.89
CA ASP A 77 -14.50 2.13 -0.35
C ASP A 77 -14.05 2.91 0.89
N THR A 78 -14.97 3.70 1.45
CA THR A 78 -14.83 4.24 2.80
C THR A 78 -14.56 3.12 3.79
N ASP A 79 -13.52 3.27 4.59
CA ASP A 79 -13.10 2.25 5.57
C ASP A 79 -12.83 0.86 4.95
N ARG A 80 -12.37 0.82 3.70
CA ARG A 80 -11.86 -0.42 3.08
C ARG A 80 -10.57 -0.20 2.32
N ILE A 81 -9.47 -0.65 2.91
CA ILE A 81 -8.12 -0.51 2.38
C ILE A 81 -7.48 -1.88 2.25
N ASP A 82 -6.89 -2.17 1.10
CA ASP A 82 -6.19 -3.41 0.80
C ASP A 82 -4.70 -3.10 0.57
N VAL A 83 -3.81 -3.82 1.27
CA VAL A 83 -2.36 -3.66 1.18
C VAL A 83 -1.67 -4.97 0.82
N PHE A 84 -0.79 -4.89 -0.17
CA PHE A 84 -0.03 -5.99 -0.73
C PHE A 84 1.45 -5.80 -0.44
N ALA A 85 2.13 -6.88 -0.09
CA ALA A 85 3.56 -6.87 0.11
C ALA A 85 4.16 -8.22 -0.26
N ILE A 86 5.39 -8.20 -0.78
CA ILE A 86 6.15 -9.40 -1.07
C ILE A 86 6.97 -9.76 0.15
N GLY A 87 6.83 -11.00 0.63
CA GLY A 87 7.59 -11.49 1.76
C GLY A 87 9.08 -11.58 1.48
N THR A 88 9.89 -11.66 2.53
CA THR A 88 11.32 -12.00 2.39
C THR A 88 11.56 -13.39 1.77
N ASP A 89 10.52 -14.22 1.72
CA ASP A 89 10.47 -15.52 1.06
C ASP A 89 9.91 -15.45 -0.38
N GLY A 90 9.76 -14.26 -0.95
CA GLY A 90 9.31 -14.07 -2.33
C GLY A 90 7.82 -14.24 -2.56
N VAL A 91 7.03 -14.45 -1.49
CA VAL A 91 5.59 -14.75 -1.59
C VAL A 91 4.76 -13.47 -1.48
N LEU A 92 3.86 -13.24 -2.45
CA LEU A 92 2.88 -12.17 -2.36
C LEU A 92 1.87 -12.45 -1.26
N ARG A 93 1.71 -11.48 -0.35
CA ARG A 93 0.69 -11.51 0.70
C ARG A 93 -0.17 -10.26 0.66
N HIS A 94 -1.35 -10.40 1.21
CA HIS A 94 -2.37 -9.38 1.29
C HIS A 94 -2.98 -9.33 2.71
N ARG A 95 -3.26 -8.11 3.15
CA ARG A 95 -4.00 -7.78 4.38
C ARG A 95 -4.89 -6.58 4.07
N TRP A 96 -6.04 -6.48 4.73
CA TRP A 96 -6.98 -5.38 4.51
C TRP A 96 -7.63 -4.91 5.80
N TRP A 97 -8.08 -3.66 5.80
CA TRP A 97 -8.95 -3.09 6.82
C TRP A 97 -10.40 -3.47 6.51
N ASP A 98 -11.09 -4.12 7.46
CA ASP A 98 -12.48 -4.59 7.29
C ASP A 98 -13.54 -3.61 7.80
N GLY A 99 -13.15 -2.37 8.09
CA GLY A 99 -14.00 -1.35 8.72
C GLY A 99 -13.92 -1.35 10.25
N THR A 100 -13.34 -2.38 10.87
CA THR A 100 -13.18 -2.45 12.34
C THR A 100 -11.75 -2.81 12.75
N ARG A 101 -11.05 -3.61 11.95
CA ARG A 101 -9.69 -4.04 12.23
C ARG A 101 -8.94 -4.43 10.95
N TRP A 102 -7.63 -4.47 11.08
CA TRP A 102 -6.78 -5.10 10.10
C TRP A 102 -6.89 -6.63 10.19
N VAL A 103 -7.29 -7.30 9.10
CA VAL A 103 -7.37 -8.78 9.02
C VAL A 103 -5.98 -9.39 8.87
N GLU A 104 -5.70 -10.56 9.45
CA GLU A 104 -4.38 -11.21 9.35
C GLU A 104 -3.85 -11.34 7.91
N TRP A 105 -2.53 -11.29 7.75
CA TRP A 105 -1.85 -11.50 6.47
C TRP A 105 -2.18 -12.87 5.87
N ARG A 106 -2.50 -12.88 4.57
CA ARG A 106 -2.77 -14.10 3.81
C ARG A 106 -1.93 -14.13 2.55
N GLU A 107 -1.45 -15.31 2.19
CA GLU A 107 -0.86 -15.54 0.87
C GLU A 107 -1.92 -15.34 -0.23
N ILE A 108 -1.52 -14.73 -1.35
CA ILE A 108 -2.33 -14.73 -2.56
C ILE A 108 -2.01 -16.00 -3.34
N GLU A 109 -2.92 -16.96 -3.29
CA GLU A 109 -2.79 -18.23 -4.00
C GLU A 109 -2.70 -17.99 -5.51
N GLY A 110 -1.78 -18.70 -6.17
CA GLY A 110 -1.58 -18.61 -7.63
C GLY A 110 -0.73 -17.41 -8.09
N ALA A 111 -0.34 -16.50 -7.20
CA ALA A 111 0.63 -15.47 -7.55
C ALA A 111 2.01 -16.09 -7.91
N PRO A 112 2.77 -15.47 -8.83
CA PRO A 112 4.15 -15.88 -9.09
C PRO A 112 4.98 -15.92 -7.80
N ARG A 113 5.77 -16.98 -7.63
CA ARG A 113 6.77 -17.06 -6.55
C ARG A 113 7.96 -16.17 -6.88
N ASP A 114 8.72 -15.82 -5.85
CA ASP A 114 9.92 -14.98 -5.95
C ASP A 114 9.65 -13.61 -6.61
N GLY A 115 8.51 -13.00 -6.23
CA GLY A 115 8.13 -11.68 -6.72
C GLY A 115 9.17 -10.62 -6.40
N HIS A 116 9.31 -9.62 -7.27
CA HIS A 116 10.24 -8.51 -7.11
C HIS A 116 9.54 -7.20 -6.73
N ALA A 117 8.36 -6.94 -7.30
CA ALA A 117 7.57 -5.75 -7.04
C ALA A 117 6.08 -6.05 -7.17
N VAL A 118 5.27 -5.29 -6.45
CA VAL A 118 3.81 -5.33 -6.54
C VAL A 118 3.26 -3.93 -6.78
N ALA A 119 2.20 -3.84 -7.57
CA ALA A 119 1.37 -2.66 -7.72
C ALA A 119 -0.11 -3.09 -7.68
N CYS A 120 -1.00 -2.20 -7.25
CA CYS A 120 -2.43 -2.45 -7.30
C CYS A 120 -3.21 -1.17 -7.63
N ALA A 121 -4.44 -1.35 -8.11
CA ALA A 121 -5.36 -0.26 -8.37
C ALA A 121 -6.81 -0.71 -8.13
N TRP A 122 -7.59 0.12 -7.46
CA TRP A 122 -9.04 -0.04 -7.43
C TRP A 122 -9.67 0.65 -8.64
N SER A 123 -10.51 -0.07 -9.39
CA SER A 123 -11.20 0.44 -10.57
C SER A 123 -12.70 0.17 -10.45
N GLY A 124 -13.38 0.96 -9.62
CA GLY A 124 -14.85 0.98 -9.52
C GLY A 124 -15.45 -0.23 -8.79
N ASP A 125 -15.29 -1.42 -9.35
CA ASP A 125 -15.82 -2.69 -8.87
C ASP A 125 -14.76 -3.80 -8.77
N ARG A 126 -13.51 -3.49 -9.13
CA ARG A 126 -12.45 -4.49 -9.27
C ARG A 126 -11.13 -4.01 -8.66
N LEU A 127 -10.48 -4.89 -7.90
CA LEU A 127 -9.13 -4.65 -7.42
C LEU A 127 -8.12 -5.37 -8.31
N ASP A 128 -7.32 -4.59 -9.02
CA ASP A 128 -6.29 -5.07 -9.91
C ASP A 128 -4.97 -5.21 -9.17
N VAL A 129 -4.28 -6.34 -9.31
CA VAL A 129 -2.96 -6.59 -8.72
C VAL A 129 -1.98 -7.03 -9.79
N PHE A 130 -0.81 -6.41 -9.80
CA PHE A 130 0.26 -6.64 -10.75
C PHE A 130 1.53 -7.08 -10.01
N VAL A 131 2.18 -8.14 -10.46
CA VAL A 131 3.41 -8.68 -9.86
C VAL A 131 4.50 -8.79 -10.91
N TRP A 132 5.67 -8.20 -10.65
CA TRP A 132 6.88 -8.49 -11.41
C TRP A 132 7.51 -9.77 -10.86
N GLY A 133 7.46 -10.86 -11.64
CA GLY A 133 7.93 -12.18 -11.23
C GLY A 133 9.41 -12.44 -11.55
N ALA A 134 9.95 -13.49 -10.95
CA ALA A 134 11.33 -13.94 -11.20
C ALA A 134 11.58 -14.45 -12.63
N ASP A 135 10.52 -14.75 -13.39
CA ASP A 135 10.59 -15.04 -14.82
C ASP A 135 10.85 -13.78 -15.68
N GLY A 136 10.93 -12.61 -15.06
CA GLY A 136 11.03 -11.32 -15.72
C GLY A 136 9.71 -10.80 -16.28
N GLY A 137 8.61 -11.55 -16.10
CA GLY A 137 7.28 -11.23 -16.58
C GLY A 137 6.51 -10.32 -15.62
N LEU A 138 5.59 -9.53 -16.19
CA LEU A 138 4.56 -8.84 -15.43
C LEU A 138 3.30 -9.70 -15.46
N HIS A 139 2.84 -10.11 -14.28
CA HIS A 139 1.66 -10.92 -14.08
C HIS A 139 0.53 -10.05 -13.52
N TYR A 140 -0.71 -10.38 -13.84
CA TYR A 140 -1.90 -9.65 -13.41
C TYR A 140 -2.97 -10.62 -12.93
N ALA A 141 -3.68 -10.22 -11.87
CA ALA A 141 -4.93 -10.84 -11.44
C ALA A 141 -5.88 -9.76 -10.91
N ASP A 142 -7.18 -9.96 -11.10
CA ASP A 142 -8.21 -9.24 -10.35
C ASP A 142 -8.63 -10.02 -9.11
N LEU A 143 -8.86 -9.27 -8.03
CA LEU A 143 -9.40 -9.79 -6.78
C LEU A 143 -10.83 -9.27 -6.61
N ALA A 144 -11.74 -10.22 -6.37
CA ALA A 144 -13.11 -9.94 -5.97
C ALA A 144 -13.21 -9.37 -4.55
#